data_AF-X1JBS0-F1
#
_entry.id   AF-X1JBS0-F1
#
_cell.length_a   1.000
_cell.length_b   1.000
_cell.length_c   1.000
_cell.angle_alpha   90.00
_cell.angle_beta   90.00
_cell.angle_gamma   90.00
#
_symmetry.space_group_name_H-M   'P 1'
#
loop_
_entity.id
_entity.type
_entity.pdbx_description
1 polymer ?
#
loop_
_entity_poly.entity_id
_entity_poly.type
_entity_poly.pdbx_seq_one_letter_code
_entity_poly.pdbx_strand_id
1 'polypeptide(L)'
;VRAKKGRELDTRVEIKVVAATNRLYGLSPELLSRFAVRKIEAYNRVDYQKVVKGVLVRRENIEPELANEIAQRLDGRSQDVRDSVRVARLAPQLGVEKAIKLLLPG
;
A
#
# COMPACT_ATOMS: atom_id res chain seq x y z
N VAL A 1 -29.17 -16.66 17.00
CA VAL A 1 -29.94 -17.89 17.29
C VAL A 1 -29.29 -18.58 18.48
N ARG A 2 -30.03 -18.89 19.56
CA ARG A 2 -29.47 -19.55 20.76
C ARG A 2 -29.55 -21.06 20.59
N ALA A 3 -28.41 -21.75 20.65
CA ALA A 3 -28.39 -23.21 20.72
C ALA A 3 -28.95 -23.68 22.08
N LYS A 4 -29.89 -24.63 22.06
CA LYS A 4 -30.54 -25.20 23.25
C LYS A 4 -29.99 -26.61 23.47
N LYS A 5 -29.66 -26.99 24.71
CA LYS A 5 -29.11 -28.32 25.05
C LYS A 5 -29.97 -29.43 24.42
N GLY A 6 -29.34 -30.30 23.63
CA GLY A 6 -30.01 -31.42 22.94
C GLY A 6 -30.52 -31.12 21.52
N ARG A 7 -30.19 -29.98 20.91
CA ARG A 7 -30.47 -29.70 19.50
C ARG A 7 -29.20 -29.29 18.76
N GLU A 8 -28.94 -29.92 17.63
CA GLU A 8 -27.88 -29.54 16.71
C GLU A 8 -28.36 -28.38 15.83
N LEU A 9 -27.49 -27.40 15.63
CA LEU A 9 -27.73 -26.25 14.77
C LEU A 9 -26.74 -26.33 13.62
N ASP A 10 -27.20 -26.79 12.46
CA ASP A 10 -26.38 -26.78 11.25
C ASP A 10 -26.36 -25.35 10.69
N THR A 11 -25.18 -24.73 10.67
CA THR A 11 -24.99 -23.37 10.15
C THR A 11 -23.95 -23.39 9.07
N ARG A 12 -24.35 -22.93 7.89
CA ARG A 12 -23.46 -22.74 6.75
C ARG A 12 -23.06 -21.27 6.68
N VAL A 13 -21.77 -20.99 6.81
CA VAL A 13 -21.23 -19.63 6.66
C VAL A 13 -20.57 -19.55 5.28
N GLU A 14 -21.02 -18.63 4.45
CA GLU A 14 -20.30 -18.29 3.22
C GLU A 14 -19.05 -17.48 3.59
N ILE A 15 -17.88 -18.13 3.50
CA ILE A 15 -16.59 -17.50 3.83
C ILE A 15 -15.86 -17.17 2.54
N LYS A 16 -15.34 -15.93 2.46
CA LYS A 16 -14.38 -15.52 1.45
C LYS A 16 -13.03 -15.28 2.13
N VAL A 17 -11.99 -15.96 1.66
CA VAL A 17 -10.62 -15.81 2.20
C VAL A 17 -9.81 -14.98 1.22
N VAL A 18 -9.19 -13.90 1.71
CA VAL A 18 -8.27 -13.05 0.95
C VAL A 18 -6.90 -13.12 1.63
N ALA A 19 -5.86 -13.44 0.85
CA ALA A 19 -4.48 -13.51 1.32
C ALA A 19 -3.58 -12.67 0.41
N ALA A 20 -2.56 -12.05 0.99
CA ALA A 20 -1.55 -11.29 0.26
C ALA A 20 -0.16 -11.81 0.63
N THR A 21 0.71 -11.94 -0.38
CA THR A 21 2.13 -12.28 -0.17
C THR A 21 3.00 -11.45 -1.10
N ASN A 22 4.20 -11.11 -0.63
CA ASN A 22 5.21 -10.46 -1.46
C ASN A 22 6.00 -11.47 -2.30
N ARG A 23 5.96 -12.76 -1.94
CA ARG A 23 6.77 -13.82 -2.53
C ARG A 23 5.96 -15.11 -2.66
N LEU A 24 5.84 -15.63 -3.87
CA LEU A 24 5.09 -16.87 -4.14
C LEU A 24 5.92 -18.15 -3.94
N TYR A 25 7.24 -18.08 -4.15
CA TYR A 25 8.12 -19.26 -4.15
C TYR A 25 8.30 -19.93 -2.78
N GLY A 26 7.89 -19.28 -1.69
CA GLY A 26 7.93 -19.85 -0.34
C GLY A 26 6.65 -20.57 0.07
N LEU A 27 5.63 -20.63 -0.79
CA LEU A 27 4.34 -21.22 -0.48
C LEU A 27 4.24 -22.64 -1.07
N SER A 28 3.70 -23.56 -0.27
CA SER A 28 3.43 -24.93 -0.70
C SER A 28 2.39 -24.95 -1.84
N PRO A 29 2.54 -25.81 -2.87
CA PRO A 29 1.60 -25.89 -3.99
C PRO A 29 0.14 -26.13 -3.56
N GLU A 30 -0.07 -26.89 -2.48
CA GLU A 30 -1.38 -27.21 -1.91
C GLU A 30 -2.08 -25.95 -1.39
N LEU A 31 -1.32 -25.00 -0.84
CA LEU A 31 -1.88 -23.74 -0.36
C LEU A 31 -2.25 -22.86 -1.54
N LEU A 32 -1.38 -22.77 -2.55
CA LEU A 32 -1.61 -21.97 -3.75
C LEU A 32 -2.81 -22.46 -4.56
N SER A 33 -3.03 -23.77 -4.65
CA SER A 33 -4.17 -24.34 -5.40
C SER A 33 -5.54 -23.96 -4.82
N ARG A 34 -5.59 -23.50 -3.57
CA ARG A 34 -6.83 -23.02 -2.91
C ARG A 34 -7.19 -21.58 -3.26
N PHE A 35 -6.30 -20.83 -3.92
CA PHE A 35 -6.50 -19.41 -4.22
C PHE A 35 -6.49 -19.12 -5.72
N ALA A 36 -7.35 -18.17 -6.13
CA ALA A 36 -7.20 -17.50 -7.42
C ALA A 36 -6.11 -16.43 -7.30
N VAL A 37 -4.91 -16.72 -7.80
CA VAL A 37 -3.74 -15.83 -7.65
C VAL A 37 -3.83 -14.66 -8.63
N ARG A 38 -3.68 -13.44 -8.10
CA ARG A 38 -3.51 -12.21 -8.88
C ARG A 38 -2.27 -11.47 -8.42
N LYS A 39 -1.43 -11.08 -9.37
CA LYS A 39 -0.23 -10.29 -9.12
C LYS A 39 -0.57 -8.81 -9.27
N ILE A 40 -0.22 -8.01 -8.27
CA ILE A 40 -0.26 -6.56 -8.33
C ILE A 40 1.08 -6.12 -8.91
N GLU A 41 1.06 -5.55 -10.11
CA GLU A 41 2.27 -5.06 -10.75
C GLU A 41 2.71 -3.74 -10.14
N ALA A 42 4.01 -3.45 -10.24
CA ALA A 42 4.56 -2.16 -9.83
C ALA A 42 3.91 -1.04 -10.64
N TYR A 43 3.74 0.13 -10.01
CA TYR A 43 3.20 1.29 -10.70
C TYR A 43 4.12 1.70 -11.85
N ASN A 44 3.52 2.00 -13.01
CA ASN A 44 4.23 2.79 -14.00
C ASN A 44 4.41 4.22 -13.49
N ARG A 45 5.31 4.98 -14.12
CA ARG A 45 5.65 6.35 -13.71
C ARG A 45 4.43 7.26 -13.56
N VAL A 46 3.49 7.19 -14.49
CA VAL A 46 2.28 8.03 -14.51
C VAL A 46 1.34 7.68 -13.37
N ASP A 47 1.11 6.39 -13.15
CA ASP A 47 0.25 5.89 -12.08
C ASP A 47 0.87 6.15 -10.71
N TYR A 48 2.18 6.00 -10.58
CA TYR A 48 2.92 6.34 -9.36
C TYR A 48 2.69 7.81 -8.99
N GLN A 49 2.92 8.74 -9.91
CA GLN A 49 2.71 10.17 -9.66
C GLN A 49 1.26 10.48 -9.28
N LYS A 50 0.28 9.85 -9.95
CA LYS A 50 -1.15 10.04 -9.62
C LYS A 50 -1.48 9.55 -8.21
N VAL A 51 -1.00 8.36 -7.85
CA VAL A 51 -1.23 7.75 -6.54
C VAL A 51 -0.56 8.58 -5.44
N VAL A 52 0.69 8.99 -5.61
CA VAL A 52 1.41 9.82 -4.63
C VAL A 52 0.67 11.13 -4.38
N LYS A 53 0.34 11.90 -5.43
CA LYS A 53 -0.42 13.15 -5.28
C LYS A 53 -1.75 12.92 -4.56
N GLY A 54 -2.49 11.89 -4.95
CA GLY A 54 -3.77 11.54 -4.34
C GLY A 54 -3.65 11.16 -2.86
N VAL A 55 -2.61 10.40 -2.50
CA VAL A 55 -2.34 9.99 -1.11
C VAL A 55 -1.93 11.18 -0.26
N LEU A 56 -1.02 12.02 -0.74
CA LEU A 56 -0.54 13.19 0.01
C LEU A 56 -1.66 14.20 0.30
N VAL A 57 -2.50 14.48 -0.70
CA VAL A 57 -3.63 15.40 -0.52
C VAL A 57 -4.69 14.79 0.40
N ARG A 58 -5.12 13.54 0.14
CA ARG A 58 -6.28 12.95 0.84
C ARG A 58 -5.96 12.40 2.22
N ARG A 59 -4.75 11.88 2.45
CA ARG A 59 -4.38 11.20 3.69
C ARG A 59 -3.45 12.02 4.58
N GLU A 60 -2.60 12.85 3.99
CA GLU A 60 -1.63 13.66 4.73
C GLU A 60 -2.01 15.16 4.76
N ASN A 61 -3.12 15.54 4.13
CA ASN A 61 -3.63 16.92 4.05
C ASN A 61 -2.57 17.93 3.55
N ILE A 62 -1.77 17.51 2.59
CA ILE A 62 -0.72 18.33 1.97
C ILE A 62 -1.32 19.14 0.83
N GLU A 63 -0.89 20.40 0.71
CA GLU A 63 -1.27 21.28 -0.39
C GLU A 63 -0.97 20.63 -1.76
N PRO A 64 -1.87 20.71 -2.75
CA PRO A 64 -1.71 20.04 -4.05
C PRO A 64 -0.41 20.39 -4.78
N GLU A 65 0.07 21.63 -4.62
CA GLU A 65 1.31 22.13 -5.21
C GLU A 65 2.54 21.45 -4.60
N LEU A 66 2.59 21.37 -3.27
CA LEU A 66 3.66 20.70 -2.55
C LEU A 66 3.62 19.18 -2.80
N ALA A 67 2.43 18.58 -2.85
CA ALA A 67 2.26 17.18 -3.22
C ALA A 67 2.78 16.88 -4.63
N ASN A 68 2.58 17.81 -5.58
CA ASN A 68 3.12 17.71 -6.92
C ASN A 68 4.65 17.83 -6.93
N GLU A 69 5.23 18.76 -6.17
CA GLU A 69 6.69 18.90 -6.03
C GLU A 69 7.32 17.60 -5.50
N ILE A 70 6.76 17.05 -4.42
CA ILE A 70 7.26 15.80 -3.81
C ILE A 70 7.18 14.64 -4.81
N ALA A 71 6.06 14.50 -5.52
CA ALA A 71 5.89 13.45 -6.53
C ALA A 71 6.92 13.55 -7.68
N GLN A 72 7.22 14.77 -8.14
CA GLN A 72 8.22 14.99 -9.19
C GLN A 72 9.65 14.75 -8.71
N ARG A 73 10.00 15.16 -7.48
CA ARG A 73 11.35 15.00 -6.93
C ARG A 73 11.69 13.54 -6.59
N LEU A 74 10.69 12.75 -6.20
CA LEU A 74 10.85 11.32 -5.90
C LEU A 74 10.79 10.43 -7.14
N ASP A 75 10.34 10.98 -8.26
CA ASP A 75 10.27 10.27 -9.53
C ASP A 75 11.65 9.77 -9.97
N GLY A 76 11.74 8.48 -10.30
CA GLY A 76 13.00 7.81 -10.63
C GLY A 76 13.93 7.54 -9.43
N ARG A 77 13.61 8.01 -8.22
CA ARG A 77 14.38 7.72 -6.98
C ARG A 77 13.73 6.61 -6.14
N SER A 78 12.41 6.60 -6.06
CA SER A 78 11.64 5.54 -5.39
C SER A 78 10.29 5.34 -6.09
N GLN A 79 9.84 4.09 -6.12
CA GLN A 79 8.46 3.73 -6.52
C GLN A 79 7.58 3.40 -5.30
N ASP A 80 8.13 3.52 -4.09
CA ASP A 80 7.38 3.28 -2.87
C ASP A 80 6.63 4.55 -2.45
N VAL A 81 5.30 4.48 -2.50
CA VAL A 81 4.42 5.57 -2.06
C VAL A 81 4.69 5.95 -0.60
N ARG A 82 5.16 5.02 0.24
CA ARG A 82 5.47 5.28 1.66
C ARG A 82 6.62 6.27 1.82
N ASP A 83 7.57 6.31 0.89
CA ASP A 83 8.67 7.29 0.95
C ASP A 83 8.14 8.71 0.73
N SER A 84 7.17 8.88 -0.16
CA SER A 84 6.52 10.18 -0.36
C SER A 84 5.81 10.69 0.90
N VAL A 85 5.13 9.81 1.64
CA VAL A 85 4.52 10.14 2.92
C VAL A 85 5.56 10.55 3.96
N ARG A 86 6.69 9.84 4.04
CA ARG A 86 7.78 10.18 4.96
C ARG A 86 8.41 11.53 4.62
N VAL A 87 8.66 11.80 3.34
CA VAL A 87 9.16 13.09 2.86
C VAL A 87 8.18 14.21 3.19
N ALA A 88 6.89 14.01 2.95
CA ALA A 88 5.86 15.00 3.25
C ALA A 88 5.80 15.36 4.74
N ARG A 89 5.98 14.39 5.63
CA ARG A 89 6.02 14.64 7.09
C ARG A 89 7.27 15.39 7.55
N LEU A 90 8.39 15.23 6.85
CA LEU A 90 9.65 15.92 7.18
C LEU A 90 9.80 17.28 6.47
N ALA A 91 9.09 17.50 5.35
CA ALA A 91 9.20 18.71 4.56
C ALA A 91 8.94 20.01 5.36
N PRO A 92 8.00 20.08 6.32
CA PRO A 92 7.79 21.29 7.12
C PRO A 92 9.00 21.69 7.99
N GLN A 93 9.85 20.73 8.37
CA GLN A 93 10.99 20.97 9.27
C GLN A 93 12.29 21.20 8.50
N LEU A 94 12.50 20.46 7.39
CA LEU A 94 13.77 20.39 6.69
C LEU A 94 13.70 20.93 5.25
N GLY A 95 12.49 21.08 4.71
CA GLY A 95 12.26 21.26 3.27
C GLY A 95 12.35 19.94 2.50
N VAL A 96 11.71 19.89 1.34
CA VAL A 96 11.57 18.68 0.51
C VAL A 96 12.91 18.06 0.14
N GLU A 97 13.87 18.88 -0.32
CA GLU A 97 15.16 18.39 -0.81
C GLU A 97 16.00 17.71 0.29
N LYS A 98 16.06 18.34 1.48
CA LYS A 98 16.81 17.78 2.61
C LYS A 98 16.13 16.53 3.16
N ALA A 99 14.79 16.51 3.20
CA ALA A 99 14.03 15.33 3.59
C ALA A 99 14.31 14.13 2.67
N ILE A 100 14.36 14.35 1.36
CA ILE A 100 14.69 13.30 0.38
C ILE A 100 16.12 12.78 0.59
N LYS A 101 17.11 13.67 0.72
CA LYS A 101 18.51 13.26 0.93
C LYS A 101 18.71 12.44 2.21
N LEU A 102 17.93 12.73 3.24
CA LEU A 102 18.02 12.01 4.52
C LEU A 102 17.36 10.63 4.47
N LEU A 103 16.26 10.48 3.73
CA LEU A 103 15.47 9.24 3.68
C LEU A 103 15.91 8.28 2.58
N LEU A 104 16.48 8.79 1.49
CA LEU A 104 16.95 8.02 0.35
C LEU A 104 18.44 8.32 0.12
N PRO A 105 19.34 7.78 0.97
CA PRO A 105 20.77 7.80 0.67
C PRO A 105 20.97 7.02 -0.64
N GLY A 106 21.66 7.65 -1.61
CA GLY A 106 21.91 7.08 -2.93
C GLY A 106 22.66 5.76 -2.89
#